data_AF-A0A2G5IF37-F1
#
_entry.id   AF-A0A2G5IF37-F1
#
_cell.length_a   1.000
_cell.length_b   1.000
_cell.length_c   1.000
_cell.angle_alpha   90.00
_cell.angle_beta   90.00
_cell.angle_gamma   90.00
#
_symmetry.space_group_name_H-M   'P 1'
#
loop_
_entity.id
_entity.type
_entity.pdbx_description
1 polymer ?
#
loop_
_entity_poly.entity_id
_entity_poly.type
_entity_poly.pdbx_seq_one_letter_code
_entity_poly.pdbx_strand_id
1 'polypeptide(L)'
;MSVIGRETDTALDMTRDRFGRTVHAGAAAAALTRRNQAAVEAYRTHLAPYADGLLNAARRALDELPPARHLTGWQTVLDALGTSAAEIRRALDRPAAPGSAAERAQHAVDRPAAPGSAAERAQHAALWPHLASWADHSFIASSLVGQHHQPETPLTGEEQQRWTEKAQAAQRRGELELTESWYAADGQPITLAHLIEDDDSTLIALRGDPDAPGWQVIGHYAHEYGAGQMLPAPVPPGVLRANVCLQELLETAGQFAAALETVQGRQIAVRLAALGRQIDFLIREVHEVAEDLGATVAVLPPHRTPQPRARPRPAVDTTPPTPPRTPTPARRR
;
A
#
# COMPACT_ATOMS: atom_id res chain seq x y z
N MET A 1 -9.95 -4.81 -11.72
CA MET A 1 -9.62 -6.00 -10.89
C MET A 1 -10.29 -5.98 -9.53
N SER A 2 -10.34 -4.84 -8.82
CA SER A 2 -11.04 -4.70 -7.53
C SER A 2 -12.52 -5.09 -7.56
N VAL A 3 -13.26 -4.72 -8.62
CA VAL A 3 -14.66 -5.11 -8.84
C VAL A 3 -14.81 -6.62 -8.96
N ILE A 4 -13.98 -7.26 -9.80
CA ILE A 4 -13.96 -8.72 -10.00
C ILE A 4 -13.64 -9.44 -8.68
N GLY A 5 -12.72 -8.90 -7.87
CA GLY A 5 -12.40 -9.40 -6.53
C GLY A 5 -13.62 -9.36 -5.61
N ARG A 6 -14.23 -8.18 -5.44
CA ARG A 6 -15.39 -7.97 -4.57
C ARG A 6 -16.59 -8.84 -4.95
N GLU A 7 -16.89 -8.96 -6.24
CA GLU A 7 -17.96 -9.83 -6.75
C GLU A 7 -17.67 -11.30 -6.42
N THR A 8 -16.41 -11.72 -6.52
CA THR A 8 -16.02 -13.09 -6.20
C THR A 8 -16.08 -13.36 -4.71
N ASP A 9 -15.63 -12.43 -3.87
CA ASP A 9 -15.69 -12.56 -2.41
C ASP A 9 -17.13 -12.69 -1.95
N THR A 10 -18.02 -11.81 -2.47
CA THR A 10 -19.47 -11.90 -2.23
C THR A 10 -20.01 -13.27 -2.63
N ALA A 11 -19.64 -13.77 -3.81
CA ALA A 11 -20.08 -15.08 -4.28
C ALA A 11 -19.52 -16.23 -3.43
N LEU A 12 -18.29 -16.13 -2.93
CA LEU A 12 -17.66 -17.14 -2.07
C LEU A 12 -18.26 -17.15 -0.67
N ASP A 13 -18.60 -15.99 -0.11
CA ASP A 13 -19.23 -15.89 1.20
C ASP A 13 -20.60 -16.56 1.22
N MET A 14 -21.36 -16.46 0.11
CA MET A 14 -22.61 -17.20 -0.07
C MET A 14 -22.42 -18.74 -0.14
N THR A 15 -21.19 -19.23 -0.30
CA THR A 15 -20.87 -20.67 -0.32
C THR A 15 -20.34 -21.18 1.01
N ARG A 16 -20.12 -20.29 1.98
CA ARG A 16 -19.54 -20.60 3.29
C ARG A 16 -20.63 -20.61 4.36
N ASP A 17 -20.45 -21.47 5.36
CA ASP A 17 -21.25 -21.40 6.59
C ASP A 17 -20.76 -20.25 7.49
N ARG A 18 -21.46 -20.05 8.62
CA ARG A 18 -21.09 -19.06 9.65
C ARG A 18 -19.71 -19.27 10.27
N PHE A 19 -19.07 -20.41 10.03
CA PHE A 19 -17.72 -20.74 10.50
C PHE A 19 -16.68 -20.62 9.37
N GLY A 20 -17.05 -20.09 8.20
CA GLY A 20 -16.18 -19.91 7.05
C GLY A 20 -15.91 -21.19 6.26
N ARG A 21 -16.59 -22.30 6.54
CA ARG A 21 -16.39 -23.58 5.82
C ARG A 21 -17.22 -23.60 4.56
N THR A 22 -16.60 -23.96 3.43
CA THR A 22 -17.28 -24.09 2.14
C THR A 22 -18.28 -25.26 2.17
N VAL A 23 -19.57 -24.95 2.24
CA VAL A 23 -20.69 -25.92 2.20
C VAL A 23 -21.17 -26.20 0.78
N HIS A 24 -20.90 -25.29 -0.17
CA HIS A 24 -21.28 -25.43 -1.57
C HIS A 24 -20.04 -25.44 -2.49
N ALA A 25 -19.27 -26.53 -2.44
CA ALA A 25 -18.00 -26.66 -3.18
C ALA A 25 -18.14 -26.43 -4.70
N GLY A 26 -19.24 -26.90 -5.31
CA GLY A 26 -19.50 -26.68 -6.74
C GLY A 26 -19.74 -25.21 -7.09
N ALA A 27 -20.47 -24.48 -6.24
CA ALA A 27 -20.72 -23.06 -6.42
C ALA A 27 -19.44 -22.23 -6.19
N ALA A 28 -18.61 -22.62 -5.21
CA ALA A 28 -17.31 -21.98 -4.98
C ALA A 28 -16.37 -22.16 -6.17
N ALA A 29 -16.29 -23.37 -6.73
CA ALA A 29 -15.50 -23.64 -7.94
C ALA A 29 -15.99 -22.84 -9.16
N ALA A 30 -17.31 -22.68 -9.32
CA ALA A 30 -17.90 -21.86 -10.37
C ALA A 30 -17.57 -20.37 -10.19
N ALA A 31 -17.60 -19.85 -8.96
CA ALA A 31 -17.22 -18.47 -8.65
C ALA A 31 -15.76 -18.19 -9.01
N LEU A 32 -14.84 -19.07 -8.59
CA LEU A 32 -13.41 -18.94 -8.93
C LEU A 32 -13.16 -19.05 -10.45
N THR A 33 -13.89 -19.93 -11.14
CA THR A 33 -13.80 -20.05 -12.60
C THR A 33 -14.19 -18.74 -13.29
N ARG A 34 -15.33 -18.15 -12.89
CA ARG A 34 -15.79 -16.87 -13.43
C ARG A 34 -14.80 -15.75 -13.14
N ARG A 35 -14.26 -15.68 -11.92
CA ARG A 35 -13.22 -14.71 -11.54
C ARG A 35 -12.02 -14.79 -12.48
N ASN A 36 -11.47 -15.98 -12.66
CA ASN A 36 -10.26 -16.15 -13.46
C ASN A 36 -10.52 -15.81 -14.94
N GLN A 37 -11.67 -16.20 -15.48
CA GLN A 37 -12.07 -15.83 -16.85
C GLN A 37 -12.23 -14.31 -17.00
N ALA A 38 -12.96 -13.65 -16.08
CA ALA A 38 -13.16 -12.20 -16.12
C ALA A 38 -11.83 -11.44 -15.99
N ALA A 39 -10.91 -11.93 -15.16
CA ALA A 39 -9.58 -11.35 -14.99
C ALA A 39 -8.73 -11.46 -16.26
N VAL A 40 -8.73 -12.63 -16.92
CA VAL A 40 -8.05 -12.83 -18.21
C VAL A 40 -8.61 -11.87 -19.26
N GLU A 41 -9.93 -11.77 -19.37
CA GLU A 41 -10.59 -10.91 -20.35
C GLU A 41 -10.30 -9.42 -20.11
N ALA A 42 -10.38 -8.98 -18.85
CA ALA A 42 -10.04 -7.62 -18.47
C ALA A 42 -8.57 -7.29 -18.77
N TYR A 43 -7.65 -8.21 -18.46
CA TYR A 43 -6.23 -8.03 -18.79
C TYR A 43 -6.01 -7.92 -20.29
N ARG A 44 -6.59 -8.85 -21.07
CA ARG A 44 -6.46 -8.88 -22.53
C ARG A 44 -6.96 -7.61 -23.19
N THR A 45 -8.09 -7.10 -22.73
CA THR A 45 -8.74 -5.92 -23.32
C THR A 45 -8.06 -4.63 -22.92
N HIS A 46 -7.71 -4.47 -21.63
CA HIS A 46 -7.33 -3.16 -21.09
C HIS A 46 -5.84 -2.99 -20.83
N LEU A 47 -5.08 -4.07 -20.64
CA LEU A 47 -3.70 -3.98 -20.17
C LEU A 47 -2.69 -4.59 -21.13
N ALA A 48 -2.99 -5.75 -21.73
CA ALA A 48 -2.09 -6.46 -22.63
C ALA A 48 -1.54 -5.58 -23.79
N PRO A 49 -2.34 -4.72 -24.45
CA PRO A 49 -1.83 -3.86 -25.53
C PRO A 49 -0.82 -2.80 -25.06
N TYR A 50 -0.85 -2.44 -23.77
CA TYR A 50 -0.09 -1.33 -23.22
C TYR A 50 1.00 -1.76 -22.23
N ALA A 51 1.00 -3.01 -21.78
CA ALA A 51 1.86 -3.51 -20.71
C ALA A 51 3.36 -3.27 -21.00
N ASP A 52 3.86 -3.65 -22.18
CA ASP A 52 5.26 -3.46 -22.54
C ASP A 52 5.63 -1.97 -22.65
N GLY A 53 4.73 -1.15 -23.23
CA GLY A 53 4.92 0.29 -23.35
C GLY A 53 5.00 0.98 -21.99
N LEU A 54 4.08 0.62 -21.08
CA LEU A 54 4.04 1.09 -19.70
C LEU A 54 5.32 0.72 -18.94
N LEU A 55 5.75 -0.54 -19.00
CA LEU A 55 6.97 -0.99 -18.31
C LEU A 55 8.23 -0.31 -18.85
N ASN A 56 8.33 -0.13 -20.16
CA ASN A 56 9.47 0.57 -20.77
C ASN A 56 9.48 2.06 -20.46
N ALA A 57 8.31 2.70 -20.35
CA ALA A 57 8.21 4.07 -19.89
C ALA A 57 8.58 4.19 -18.41
N ALA A 58 8.09 3.28 -17.57
CA ALA A 58 8.40 3.25 -16.13
C ALA A 58 9.88 3.01 -15.85
N ARG A 59 10.54 2.11 -16.60
CA ARG A 59 11.99 1.87 -16.49
C ARG A 59 12.80 3.10 -16.87
N ARG A 60 12.45 3.77 -17.98
CA ARG A 60 13.10 5.03 -18.37
C ARG A 60 12.92 6.10 -17.29
N ALA A 61 11.71 6.23 -16.75
CA ALA A 61 11.46 7.12 -15.63
C ALA A 61 12.33 6.79 -14.43
N LEU A 62 12.44 5.52 -14.08
CA LEU A 62 13.28 5.06 -12.98
C LEU A 62 14.77 5.40 -13.20
N ASP A 63 15.28 5.24 -14.42
CA ASP A 63 16.68 5.51 -14.77
C ASP A 63 17.04 7.00 -14.68
N GLU A 64 16.05 7.88 -14.86
CA GLU A 64 16.23 9.33 -14.77
C GLU A 64 16.08 9.89 -13.34
N LEU A 65 15.64 9.06 -12.39
CA LEU A 65 15.46 9.50 -11.00
C LEU A 65 16.80 9.67 -10.27
N PRO A 66 16.90 10.63 -9.33
CA PRO A 66 18.05 10.76 -8.45
C PRO A 66 18.29 9.47 -7.66
N PRO A 67 19.56 9.10 -7.37
CA PRO A 67 19.88 7.90 -6.62
C PRO A 67 19.17 7.87 -5.26
N ALA A 68 18.30 6.88 -5.06
CA ALA A 68 17.60 6.67 -3.80
C ALA A 68 17.62 5.19 -3.40
N ARG A 69 17.54 4.93 -2.10
CA ARG A 69 17.60 3.55 -1.54
C ARG A 69 16.51 2.62 -2.06
N HIS A 70 15.41 3.19 -2.53
CA HIS A 70 14.20 2.46 -2.91
C HIS A 70 14.13 2.13 -4.42
N LEU A 71 15.05 2.67 -5.24
CA LEU A 71 15.07 2.43 -6.69
C LEU A 71 15.24 0.94 -7.04
N THR A 72 16.09 0.22 -6.29
CA THR A 72 16.30 -1.23 -6.49
C THR A 72 15.02 -2.04 -6.23
N GLY A 73 14.20 -1.62 -5.26
CA GLY A 73 12.90 -2.24 -4.99
C GLY A 73 11.95 -2.04 -6.16
N TRP A 74 11.86 -0.82 -6.69
CA TRP A 74 11.06 -0.52 -7.89
C TRP A 74 11.52 -1.32 -9.11
N GLN A 75 12.82 -1.42 -9.36
CA GLN A 75 13.34 -2.20 -10.46
C GLN A 75 12.92 -3.68 -10.35
N THR A 76 13.03 -4.25 -9.16
CA THR A 76 12.61 -5.63 -8.88
C THR A 76 11.12 -5.85 -9.17
N VAL A 77 10.26 -4.91 -8.77
CA VAL A 77 8.81 -4.96 -9.05
C VAL A 77 8.54 -4.86 -10.55
N LEU A 78 9.19 -3.94 -11.28
CA LEU A 78 9.03 -3.81 -12.72
C LEU A 78 9.47 -5.07 -13.48
N ASP A 79 10.53 -5.72 -13.02
CA ASP A 79 11.02 -6.97 -13.62
C ASP A 79 10.09 -8.16 -13.32
N ALA A 80 9.52 -8.22 -12.11
CA ALA A 80 8.50 -9.21 -11.75
C ALA A 80 7.21 -9.02 -12.57
N LEU A 81 6.77 -7.77 -12.78
CA LEU A 81 5.65 -7.44 -13.66
C LEU A 81 5.94 -7.84 -15.12
N GLY A 82 7.13 -7.53 -15.62
CA GLY A 82 7.57 -7.93 -16.96
C GLY A 82 7.57 -9.45 -17.16
N THR A 83 8.10 -10.19 -16.18
CA THR A 83 8.07 -11.66 -16.16
C THR A 83 6.62 -12.18 -16.18
N SER A 84 5.75 -11.61 -15.34
CA SER A 84 4.34 -12.00 -15.28
C SER A 84 3.59 -11.71 -16.58
N ALA A 85 3.85 -10.58 -17.25
CA ALA A 85 3.25 -10.30 -18.57
C ALA A 85 3.74 -11.28 -19.63
N ALA A 86 5.02 -11.63 -19.63
CA ALA A 86 5.56 -12.62 -20.55
C ALA A 86 4.91 -14.00 -20.36
N GLU A 87 4.71 -14.45 -19.13
CA GLU A 87 4.03 -15.71 -18.83
C GLU A 87 2.54 -15.68 -19.22
N ILE A 88 1.82 -14.58 -18.93
CA ILE A 88 0.42 -14.42 -19.36
C ILE A 88 0.33 -14.50 -20.88
N ARG A 89 1.14 -13.72 -21.60
CA ARG A 89 1.16 -13.72 -23.07
C ARG A 89 1.49 -15.10 -23.62
N ARG A 90 2.54 -15.75 -23.12
CA ARG A 90 2.95 -17.09 -23.54
C ARG A 90 1.84 -18.13 -23.37
N ALA A 91 1.11 -18.07 -22.25
CA ALA A 91 -0.01 -18.96 -22.02
C ALA A 91 -1.17 -18.65 -22.98
N LEU A 92 -1.53 -17.39 -23.16
CA LEU A 92 -2.64 -17.01 -24.05
C LEU A 92 -2.35 -17.30 -25.53
N ASP A 93 -1.10 -17.18 -25.97
CA ASP A 93 -0.66 -17.53 -27.34
C ASP A 93 -0.64 -19.04 -27.59
N ARG A 94 -0.62 -19.85 -26.52
CA ARG A 94 -0.70 -21.32 -26.60
C ARG A 94 -2.00 -21.80 -25.96
N PRO A 95 -3.13 -21.75 -26.70
CA PRO A 95 -4.42 -22.18 -26.17
C PRO A 95 -4.34 -23.63 -25.69
N ALA A 96 -4.96 -23.91 -24.55
CA ALA A 96 -4.99 -25.25 -23.98
C ALA A 96 -5.50 -26.26 -25.03
N ALA A 97 -4.68 -27.25 -25.38
CA ALA A 97 -5.08 -28.30 -26.31
C ALA A 97 -6.30 -29.04 -25.74
N PRO A 98 -7.35 -29.31 -26.54
CA PRO A 98 -8.46 -30.12 -26.11
C PRO A 98 -8.00 -31.59 -25.97
N GLY A 99 -7.40 -31.92 -24.83
CA GLY A 99 -6.98 -33.28 -24.52
C GLY A 99 -8.09 -34.08 -23.84
N SER A 100 -8.54 -35.17 -24.49
CA SER A 100 -9.05 -36.48 -23.98
C SER A 100 -10.01 -36.55 -22.77
N ALA A 101 -10.46 -35.43 -22.21
CA ALA A 101 -11.44 -35.35 -21.13
C ALA A 101 -12.82 -34.91 -21.63
N ALA A 102 -12.90 -34.26 -22.80
CA ALA A 102 -14.16 -33.92 -23.45
C ALA A 102 -14.98 -35.18 -23.81
N GLU A 103 -14.32 -36.29 -24.12
CA GLU A 103 -14.95 -37.60 -24.39
C GLU A 103 -15.50 -38.30 -23.14
N ARG A 104 -15.02 -37.96 -21.93
CA ARG A 104 -15.51 -38.56 -20.67
C ARG A 104 -16.62 -37.77 -19.99
N ALA A 105 -16.91 -36.55 -20.44
CA ALA A 105 -17.89 -35.66 -19.82
C ALA A 105 -19.32 -35.85 -20.36
N GLN A 106 -19.53 -36.70 -21.37
CA GLN A 106 -20.84 -36.92 -22.00
C GLN A 106 -21.86 -37.69 -21.14
N HIS A 107 -21.49 -38.10 -19.92
CA HIS A 107 -22.36 -38.85 -19.00
C HIS A 107 -22.75 -38.13 -17.69
N ALA A 108 -22.50 -36.83 -17.55
CA ALA A 108 -22.96 -36.06 -16.38
C ALA A 108 -24.01 -35.01 -16.78
N VAL A 109 -25.23 -35.46 -17.03
CA VAL A 109 -26.43 -34.63 -17.13
C VAL A 109 -26.75 -34.11 -15.71
N ASP A 110 -27.16 -32.85 -15.57
CA ASP A 110 -27.57 -32.14 -14.33
C ASP A 110 -26.52 -31.28 -13.57
N ARG A 111 -25.38 -30.92 -14.18
CA ARG A 111 -24.52 -29.85 -13.62
C ARG A 111 -24.54 -28.61 -14.52
N PRO A 112 -24.81 -27.39 -13.99
CA PRO A 112 -24.64 -26.19 -14.79
C PRO A 112 -23.20 -26.13 -15.30
N ALA A 113 -23.02 -26.29 -16.60
CA ALA A 113 -21.72 -26.33 -17.23
C ALA A 113 -21.08 -24.96 -17.10
N ALA A 114 -19.96 -24.87 -16.36
CA ALA A 114 -19.15 -23.67 -16.35
C ALA A 114 -18.60 -23.44 -17.78
N PRO A 115 -18.58 -22.20 -18.28
CA PRO A 115 -18.03 -21.89 -19.60
C PRO A 115 -16.55 -22.34 -19.71
N GLY A 116 -16.16 -22.76 -20.92
CA GLY A 116 -14.81 -23.20 -21.25
C GLY A 116 -14.52 -24.69 -21.03
N SER A 117 -13.44 -25.19 -21.66
CA SER A 117 -12.99 -26.57 -21.45
C SER A 117 -12.33 -26.76 -20.08
N ALA A 118 -12.19 -28.00 -19.60
CA ALA A 118 -11.47 -28.25 -18.34
C ALA A 118 -10.00 -27.79 -18.41
N ALA A 119 -9.37 -27.93 -19.59
CA ALA A 119 -8.01 -27.51 -19.83
C ALA A 119 -7.88 -25.97 -19.82
N GLU A 120 -8.85 -25.27 -20.41
CA GLU A 120 -8.95 -23.80 -20.39
C GLU A 120 -9.16 -23.26 -18.97
N ARG A 121 -10.04 -23.88 -18.17
CA ARG A 121 -10.22 -23.50 -16.76
C ARG A 121 -8.94 -23.67 -15.94
N ALA A 122 -8.21 -24.78 -16.17
CA ALA A 122 -6.92 -25.01 -15.52
C ALA A 122 -5.88 -23.97 -15.94
N GLN A 123 -5.84 -23.62 -17.23
CA GLN A 123 -4.99 -22.56 -17.76
C GLN A 123 -5.31 -21.20 -17.11
N HIS A 124 -6.58 -20.78 -17.08
CA HIS A 124 -6.99 -19.53 -16.44
C HIS A 124 -6.67 -19.51 -14.94
N ALA A 125 -6.81 -20.64 -14.25
CA ALA A 125 -6.44 -20.75 -12.85
C ALA A 125 -4.93 -20.60 -12.63
N ALA A 126 -4.10 -21.18 -13.50
CA ALA A 126 -2.65 -21.04 -13.45
C ALA A 126 -2.17 -19.60 -13.70
N LEU A 127 -2.95 -18.80 -14.44
CA LEU A 127 -2.66 -17.39 -14.69
C LEU A 127 -2.98 -16.45 -13.52
N TRP A 128 -3.79 -16.90 -12.56
CA TRP A 128 -4.26 -16.04 -11.47
C TRP A 128 -3.14 -15.33 -10.68
N PRO A 129 -2.04 -15.99 -10.27
CA PRO A 129 -0.96 -15.32 -9.54
C PRO A 129 -0.34 -14.15 -10.33
N HIS A 130 -0.18 -14.31 -11.65
CA HIS A 130 0.37 -13.26 -12.51
C HIS A 130 -0.62 -12.11 -12.70
N LEU A 131 -1.91 -12.41 -12.86
CA LEU A 131 -2.97 -11.41 -12.99
C LEU A 131 -3.17 -10.62 -11.70
N ALA A 132 -3.10 -11.30 -10.55
CA ALA A 132 -3.14 -10.67 -9.23
C ALA A 132 -1.91 -9.76 -9.04
N SER A 133 -0.70 -10.25 -9.34
CA SER A 133 0.51 -9.43 -9.28
C SER A 133 0.40 -8.15 -10.11
N TRP A 134 -0.12 -8.23 -11.33
CA TRP A 134 -0.42 -7.05 -12.16
C TRP A 134 -1.47 -6.13 -11.53
N ALA A 135 -2.55 -6.68 -11.00
CA ALA A 135 -3.57 -5.87 -10.33
C ALA A 135 -3.00 -5.09 -9.13
N ASP A 136 -2.14 -5.75 -8.36
CA ASP A 136 -1.60 -5.22 -7.10
C ASP A 136 -0.46 -4.23 -7.34
N HIS A 137 0.35 -4.41 -8.38
CA HIS A 137 1.60 -3.64 -8.55
C HIS A 137 1.64 -2.75 -9.79
N SER A 138 0.68 -2.85 -10.73
CA SER A 138 0.68 -2.02 -11.95
C SER A 138 0.57 -0.51 -11.69
N PHE A 139 0.00 -0.12 -10.55
CA PHE A 139 -0.05 1.27 -10.14
C PHE A 139 1.34 1.85 -9.93
N ILE A 140 2.33 1.05 -9.47
CA ILE A 140 3.72 1.49 -9.31
C ILE A 140 4.32 1.88 -10.66
N ALA A 141 4.11 1.07 -11.70
CA ALA A 141 4.58 1.39 -13.05
C ALA A 141 3.93 2.68 -13.59
N SER A 142 2.63 2.84 -13.37
CA SER A 142 1.89 4.04 -13.80
C SER A 142 2.33 5.29 -13.03
N SER A 143 2.52 5.17 -11.71
CA SER A 143 3.04 6.24 -10.87
C SER A 143 4.44 6.67 -11.29
N LEU A 144 5.33 5.71 -11.60
CA LEU A 144 6.69 6.02 -12.08
C LEU A 144 6.67 6.80 -13.40
N VAL A 145 5.80 6.44 -14.34
CA VAL A 145 5.61 7.24 -15.56
C VAL A 145 5.12 8.66 -15.21
N GLY A 146 4.27 8.80 -14.19
CA GLY A 146 3.83 10.09 -13.67
C GLY A 146 4.94 10.93 -13.01
N GLN A 147 5.99 10.31 -12.45
CA GLN A 147 7.10 11.03 -11.82
C GLN A 147 7.92 11.88 -12.79
N HIS A 148 7.79 11.67 -14.10
CA HIS A 148 8.42 12.49 -15.13
C HIS A 148 7.82 13.88 -15.32
N HIS A 149 6.71 14.20 -14.65
CA HIS A 149 6.19 15.57 -14.68
C HIS A 149 7.11 16.49 -13.89
N GLN A 150 8.01 17.17 -14.60
CA GLN A 150 8.67 18.34 -14.07
C GLN A 150 7.64 19.48 -13.96
N PRO A 151 7.61 20.26 -12.86
CA PRO A 151 6.76 21.43 -12.76
C PRO A 151 7.09 22.38 -13.93
N GLU A 152 6.06 22.76 -14.72
CA GLU A 152 6.25 23.60 -15.93
C GLU A 152 6.82 25.00 -15.62
N THR A 153 6.83 25.44 -14.36
CA THR A 153 7.51 26.70 -13.98
C THR A 153 7.95 26.64 -12.52
N PRO A 154 9.22 26.31 -12.22
CA PRO A 154 9.77 26.47 -10.89
C PRO A 154 9.69 27.94 -10.47
N LEU A 155 9.43 28.19 -9.18
CA LEU A 155 9.61 29.53 -8.61
C LEU A 155 11.04 30.02 -8.94
N THR A 156 11.16 31.30 -9.31
CA THR A 156 12.51 31.90 -9.43
C THR A 156 13.21 31.86 -8.07
N GLY A 157 14.54 31.87 -8.04
CA GLY A 157 15.30 31.78 -6.77
C GLY A 157 14.93 32.90 -5.79
N GLU A 158 14.66 34.11 -6.29
CA GLU A 158 14.21 35.24 -5.47
C GLU A 158 12.78 35.03 -4.93
N GLU A 159 11.86 34.55 -5.76
CA GLU A 159 10.49 34.26 -5.32
C GLU A 159 10.47 33.11 -4.31
N GLN A 160 11.23 32.05 -4.56
CA GLN A 160 11.38 30.93 -3.63
C GLN A 160 11.92 31.42 -2.28
N GLN A 161 12.96 32.24 -2.27
CA GLN A 161 13.52 32.78 -1.04
C GLN A 161 12.49 33.61 -0.28
N ARG A 162 11.81 34.54 -0.97
CA ARG A 162 10.76 35.38 -0.40
C ARG A 162 9.64 34.55 0.22
N TRP A 163 9.13 33.56 -0.51
CA TRP A 163 8.06 32.68 -0.01
C TRP A 163 8.53 31.80 1.15
N THR A 164 9.78 31.34 1.12
CA THR A 164 10.36 30.55 2.22
C THR A 164 10.49 31.37 3.50
N GLU A 165 11.01 32.60 3.41
CA GLU A 165 11.09 33.51 4.57
C GLU A 165 9.70 33.83 5.15
N LYS A 166 8.73 34.06 4.27
CA LYS A 166 7.33 34.30 4.61
C LYS A 166 6.72 33.13 5.37
N ALA A 167 6.89 31.91 4.85
CA ALA A 167 6.43 30.67 5.47
C ALA A 167 7.12 30.41 6.82
N GLN A 168 8.43 30.65 6.93
CA GLN A 168 9.18 30.51 8.19
C GLN A 168 8.74 31.53 9.25
N ALA A 169 8.37 32.74 8.82
CA ALA A 169 7.81 33.75 9.72
C ALA A 169 6.43 33.31 10.25
N ALA A 170 5.54 32.82 9.38
CA ALA A 170 4.24 32.31 9.77
C ALA A 170 4.33 31.06 10.66
N GLN A 171 5.23 30.13 10.36
CA GLN A 171 5.48 28.95 11.21
C GLN A 171 5.86 29.35 12.63
N ARG A 172 6.75 30.34 12.80
CA ARG A 172 7.15 30.86 14.12
C ARG A 172 5.99 31.52 14.89
N ARG A 173 4.97 32.01 14.19
CA ARG A 173 3.74 32.56 14.78
C ARG A 173 2.64 31.50 15.01
N GLY A 174 2.81 30.29 14.48
CA GLY A 174 1.78 29.24 14.49
C GLY A 174 0.69 29.46 13.44
N GLU A 175 0.97 30.23 12.39
CA GLU A 175 0.05 30.61 11.29
C GLU A 175 0.33 29.81 10.01
N LEU A 176 1.03 28.68 10.12
CA LEU A 176 1.28 27.74 9.04
C LEU A 176 0.56 26.42 9.36
N GLU A 177 -0.53 26.15 8.65
CA GLU A 177 -1.34 24.95 8.85
C GLU A 177 -0.93 23.87 7.84
N LEU A 178 -0.30 22.80 8.31
CA LEU A 178 0.10 21.67 7.48
C LEU A 178 -1.11 20.78 7.20
N THR A 179 -1.35 20.43 5.93
CA THR A 179 -2.55 19.69 5.51
C THR A 179 -2.21 18.26 5.09
N GLU A 180 -1.38 18.11 4.06
CA GLU A 180 -0.99 16.82 3.50
C GLU A 180 0.53 16.73 3.36
N SER A 181 1.09 15.53 3.51
CA SER A 181 2.51 15.28 3.29
C SER A 181 2.75 13.95 2.61
N TRP A 182 3.67 13.93 1.66
CA TRP A 182 4.11 12.73 0.95
C TRP A 182 5.61 12.83 0.66
N TYR A 183 6.18 11.77 0.11
CA TYR A 183 7.55 11.77 -0.35
C TYR A 183 7.59 11.86 -1.88
N ALA A 184 8.50 12.70 -2.38
CA ALA A 184 8.85 12.72 -3.79
C ALA A 184 9.85 11.60 -4.11
N ALA A 185 10.08 11.37 -5.41
CA ALA A 185 10.95 10.31 -5.91
C ALA A 185 12.42 10.44 -5.49
N ASP A 186 12.88 11.63 -5.14
CA ASP A 186 14.22 11.88 -4.58
C ASP A 186 14.30 11.55 -3.07
N GLY A 187 13.20 11.11 -2.46
CA GLY A 187 13.11 10.79 -1.04
C GLY A 187 12.97 12.00 -0.13
N GLN A 188 12.81 13.22 -0.66
CA GLN A 188 12.49 14.39 0.14
C GLN A 188 10.98 14.45 0.40
N PRO A 189 10.54 14.81 1.62
CA PRO A 189 9.13 15.05 1.87
C PRO A 189 8.68 16.32 1.14
N ILE A 190 7.48 16.27 0.60
CA ILE A 190 6.71 17.42 0.15
C ILE A 190 5.52 17.55 1.08
N THR A 191 5.30 18.77 1.59
CA THR A 191 4.19 19.08 2.49
C THR A 191 3.38 20.24 1.92
N LEU A 192 2.07 20.07 1.79
CA LEU A 192 1.15 21.15 1.54
C LEU A 192 0.82 21.87 2.85
N ALA A 193 0.79 23.20 2.77
CA ALA A 193 0.47 24.03 3.92
C ALA A 193 -0.34 25.25 3.52
N HIS A 194 -1.27 25.65 4.38
CA HIS A 194 -1.94 26.95 4.30
C HIS A 194 -1.14 27.98 5.07
N LEU A 195 -0.71 29.01 4.34
CA LEU A 195 -0.08 30.19 4.89
C LEU A 195 -1.16 31.23 5.16
N ILE A 196 -1.39 31.54 6.43
CA ILE A 196 -2.42 32.49 6.85
C ILE A 196 -1.78 33.87 7.05
N GLU A 197 -2.25 34.88 6.33
CA GLU A 197 -1.84 36.28 6.50
C GLU A 197 -3.03 37.23 6.31
N ASP A 198 -3.22 38.16 7.25
CA ASP A 198 -4.21 39.24 7.15
C ASP A 198 -5.61 38.76 6.71
N ASP A 199 -6.05 37.62 7.26
CA ASP A 199 -7.30 36.88 6.94
C ASP A 199 -7.36 36.18 5.57
N ASP A 200 -6.30 36.24 4.77
CA ASP A 200 -6.14 35.46 3.54
C ASP A 200 -5.37 34.16 3.78
N SER A 201 -5.78 33.08 3.11
CA SER A 201 -5.06 31.79 3.10
C SER A 201 -4.47 31.53 1.72
N THR A 202 -3.15 31.34 1.66
CA THR A 202 -2.45 30.92 0.45
C THR A 202 -1.95 29.49 0.61
N LEU A 203 -2.31 28.60 -0.32
CA LEU A 203 -1.75 27.26 -0.35
C LEU A 203 -0.31 27.30 -0.89
N ILE A 204 0.63 26.79 -0.11
CA ILE A 204 2.04 26.65 -0.48
C ILE A 204 2.49 25.19 -0.39
N ALA A 205 3.48 24.83 -1.20
CA ALA A 205 4.13 23.54 -1.15
C ALA A 205 5.55 23.69 -0.62
N LEU A 206 5.88 22.91 0.40
CA LEU A 206 7.16 22.85 1.07
C LEU A 206 7.92 21.61 0.59
N ARG A 207 9.24 21.72 0.43
CA ARG A 207 10.13 20.58 0.22
C ARG A 207 11.12 20.51 1.36
N GLY A 208 11.26 19.33 1.95
CA GLY A 208 12.00 19.11 3.19
C GLY A 208 11.07 19.06 4.41
N ASP A 209 11.60 18.57 5.53
CA ASP A 209 10.85 18.41 6.77
C ASP A 209 10.59 19.78 7.42
N PRO A 210 9.32 20.22 7.57
CA PRO A 210 8.99 21.52 8.19
C PRO A 210 9.51 21.67 9.62
N ASP A 211 9.72 20.55 10.35
CA ASP A 211 10.23 20.55 11.72
C ASP A 211 11.77 20.58 11.78
N ALA A 212 12.44 20.42 10.64
CA ALA A 212 13.90 20.47 10.52
C ALA A 212 14.37 21.78 9.85
N PRO A 213 15.62 22.21 10.08
CA PRO A 213 16.17 23.31 9.30
C PRO A 213 16.39 22.90 7.83
N GLY A 214 16.20 23.84 6.91
CA GLY A 214 16.60 23.70 5.50
C GLY A 214 15.50 23.35 4.51
N TRP A 215 14.23 23.28 4.94
CA TRP A 215 13.10 23.19 4.00
C TRP A 215 12.89 24.51 3.23
N GLN A 216 12.28 24.41 2.05
CA GLN A 216 12.06 25.53 1.14
C GLN A 216 10.66 25.46 0.51
N VAL A 217 10.09 26.61 0.19
CA VAL A 217 8.86 26.68 -0.61
C VAL A 217 9.20 26.40 -2.07
N ILE A 218 8.49 25.47 -2.69
CA ILE A 218 8.70 25.05 -4.09
C ILE A 218 7.56 25.47 -5.02
N GLY A 219 6.46 25.99 -4.47
CA GLY A 219 5.34 26.53 -5.24
C GLY A 219 4.28 27.15 -4.35
N HIS A 220 3.43 27.98 -4.95
CA HIS A 220 2.21 28.50 -4.34
C HIS A 220 1.05 28.33 -5.33
N TYR A 221 -0.12 28.03 -4.80
CA TYR A 221 -1.25 27.55 -5.60
C TYR A 221 -2.55 28.17 -5.11
N ALA A 222 -3.52 28.32 -6.03
CA ALA A 222 -4.85 28.80 -5.68
C ALA A 222 -5.64 27.75 -4.88
N HIS A 223 -5.42 26.46 -5.14
CA HIS A 223 -6.11 25.34 -4.48
C HIS A 223 -5.34 24.03 -4.64
N GLU A 224 -5.67 23.04 -3.80
CA GLU A 224 -5.00 21.72 -3.73
C GLU A 224 -4.99 20.99 -5.06
N TYR A 225 -6.10 21.03 -5.81
CA TYR A 225 -6.18 20.39 -7.12
C TYR A 225 -5.17 20.96 -8.15
N GLY A 226 -4.80 22.25 -8.04
CA GLY A 226 -3.79 22.86 -8.90
C GLY A 226 -2.38 22.47 -8.45
N ALA A 227 -2.18 22.41 -7.13
CA ALA A 227 -0.93 21.89 -6.56
C ALA A 227 -0.67 20.45 -6.99
N GLY A 228 -1.68 19.57 -6.93
CA GLY A 228 -1.55 18.16 -7.31
C GLY A 228 -1.25 17.92 -8.79
N GLN A 229 -1.55 18.87 -9.68
CA GLN A 229 -1.17 18.79 -11.10
C GLN A 229 0.26 19.24 -11.37
N MET A 230 0.81 20.11 -10.52
CA MET A 230 2.10 20.76 -10.74
C MET A 230 3.22 20.17 -9.88
N LEU A 231 2.88 19.55 -8.76
CA LEU A 231 3.84 18.96 -7.84
C LEU A 231 4.21 17.53 -8.25
N PRO A 232 5.42 17.07 -7.88
CA PRO A 232 5.80 15.67 -8.02
C PRO A 232 4.77 14.75 -7.36
N ALA A 233 4.33 13.75 -8.12
CA ALA A 233 3.35 12.78 -7.64
C ALA A 233 3.87 12.04 -6.39
N PRO A 234 2.98 11.65 -5.47
CA PRO A 234 3.38 10.87 -4.31
C PRO A 234 4.04 9.55 -4.72
N VAL A 235 5.17 9.25 -4.08
CA VAL A 235 5.78 7.93 -4.17
C VAL A 235 4.83 6.90 -3.54
N PRO A 236 4.52 5.80 -4.26
CA PRO A 236 3.73 4.69 -3.74
C PRO A 236 4.09 4.30 -2.29
N PRO A 237 3.10 4.23 -1.38
CA PRO A 237 3.33 3.68 -0.05
C PRO A 237 3.78 2.22 -0.17
N GLY A 238 4.76 1.82 0.65
CA GLY A 238 5.37 0.49 0.61
C GLY A 238 6.72 0.41 -0.10
N VAL A 239 7.21 1.50 -0.70
CA VAL A 239 8.52 1.53 -1.37
C VAL A 239 9.58 2.27 -0.55
N LEU A 240 9.17 3.23 0.28
CA LEU A 240 10.05 3.86 1.28
C LEU A 240 10.20 3.04 2.56
N ARG A 241 9.47 1.93 2.66
CA ARG A 241 9.72 0.89 3.64
C ARG A 241 10.09 -0.35 2.84
N ALA A 242 11.29 -0.89 3.03
CA ALA A 242 11.64 -2.23 2.57
C ALA A 242 10.87 -3.32 3.34
N ASN A 243 9.59 -3.07 3.63
CA ASN A 243 8.70 -4.04 4.22
C ASN A 243 7.90 -4.62 3.05
N VAL A 244 8.31 -5.80 2.61
CA VAL A 244 7.33 -6.83 2.25
C VAL A 244 6.19 -6.70 3.26
N CYS A 245 4.94 -6.55 2.79
CA CYS A 245 3.80 -6.42 3.69
C CYS A 245 3.96 -7.50 4.77
N LEU A 246 3.95 -7.12 6.06
CA LEU A 246 4.27 -8.07 7.14
C LEU A 246 3.39 -9.32 7.02
N GLN A 247 2.17 -9.16 6.53
CA GLN A 247 1.25 -10.25 6.20
C GLN A 247 1.77 -11.18 5.09
N GLU A 248 2.22 -10.63 3.97
CA GLU A 248 2.81 -11.38 2.84
C GLU A 248 4.13 -12.06 3.24
N LEU A 249 4.92 -11.40 4.08
CA LEU A 249 6.14 -11.98 4.65
C LEU A 249 5.82 -13.15 5.57
N LEU A 250 4.85 -13.00 6.47
CA LEU A 250 4.42 -14.05 7.39
C LEU A 250 3.79 -15.24 6.66
N GLU A 251 3.03 -14.97 5.59
CA GLU A 251 2.44 -15.99 4.74
C GLU A 251 3.53 -16.78 3.99
N THR A 252 4.45 -16.09 3.32
CA THR A 252 5.55 -16.70 2.56
C THR A 252 6.50 -17.48 3.48
N ALA A 253 6.84 -16.91 4.64
CA ALA A 253 7.64 -17.59 5.65
C ALA A 253 6.92 -18.82 6.23
N GLY A 254 5.59 -18.75 6.37
CA GLY A 254 4.75 -19.87 6.79
C GLY A 254 4.75 -21.02 5.77
N GLN A 255 4.61 -20.70 4.49
CA GLN A 255 4.68 -21.66 3.39
C GLN A 255 6.06 -22.34 3.32
N PHE A 256 7.14 -21.55 3.43
CA PHE A 256 8.51 -22.07 3.47
C PHE A 256 8.74 -22.98 4.68
N ALA A 257 8.31 -22.57 5.88
CA ALA A 257 8.44 -23.37 7.09
C ALA A 257 7.65 -24.69 7.01
N ALA A 258 6.48 -24.70 6.37
CA ALA A 258 5.71 -25.92 6.12
C ALA A 258 6.41 -26.86 5.11
N ALA A 259 7.05 -26.29 4.09
CA ALA A 259 7.76 -27.04 3.04
C ALA A 259 9.05 -27.73 3.53
N LEU A 260 9.61 -27.33 4.68
CA LEU A 260 10.76 -28.02 5.29
C LEU A 260 10.42 -29.43 5.81
N GLU A 261 9.14 -29.81 5.88
CA GLU A 261 8.62 -31.11 6.34
C GLU A 261 9.07 -31.58 7.74
N THR A 262 9.78 -30.74 8.49
CA THR A 262 10.18 -31.02 9.87
C THR A 262 9.08 -30.68 10.88
N VAL A 263 9.11 -31.32 12.05
CA VAL A 263 8.20 -31.02 13.17
C VAL A 263 8.32 -29.54 13.59
N GLN A 264 9.55 -29.02 13.65
CA GLN A 264 9.82 -27.63 13.98
C GLN A 264 9.31 -26.67 12.89
N GLY A 265 9.48 -27.01 11.61
CA GLY A 265 8.96 -26.23 10.48
C GLY A 265 7.43 -26.10 10.51
N ARG A 266 6.72 -27.20 10.77
CA ARG A 266 5.25 -27.18 10.94
C ARG A 266 4.80 -26.31 12.11
N GLN A 267 5.50 -26.38 13.25
CA GLN A 267 5.19 -25.53 14.41
C GLN A 267 5.41 -24.05 14.13
N ILE A 268 6.49 -23.71 13.42
CA ILE A 268 6.77 -22.33 13.00
C ILE A 268 5.70 -21.83 12.04
N ALA A 269 5.31 -22.64 11.03
CA ALA A 269 4.25 -22.27 10.09
C ALA A 269 2.91 -21.95 10.78
N VAL A 270 2.51 -22.76 11.77
CA VAL A 270 1.29 -22.52 12.55
C VAL A 270 1.36 -21.22 13.35
N ARG A 271 2.51 -20.91 13.94
CA ARG A 271 2.71 -19.66 14.69
C ARG A 271 2.69 -18.43 13.79
N LEU A 272 3.32 -18.51 12.62
CA LEU A 272 3.30 -17.44 11.63
C LEU A 272 1.89 -17.19 11.10
N ALA A 273 1.12 -18.25 10.83
CA ALA A 273 -0.29 -18.13 10.44
C ALA A 273 -1.19 -17.54 11.55
N ALA A 274 -0.89 -17.82 12.82
CA ALA A 274 -1.61 -17.21 13.95
C ALA A 274 -1.28 -15.71 14.09
N LEU A 275 -0.02 -15.32 13.92
CA LEU A 275 0.43 -13.93 13.90
C LEU A 275 -0.21 -13.14 12.75
N GLY A 276 -0.30 -13.73 11.54
CA GLY A 276 -0.98 -13.11 10.41
C GLY A 276 -2.44 -12.76 10.72
N ARG A 277 -3.19 -13.68 11.34
CA ARG A 277 -4.58 -13.43 11.76
C ARG A 277 -4.71 -12.35 12.84
N GLN A 278 -3.74 -12.24 13.75
CA GLN A 278 -3.76 -11.19 14.78
C GLN A 278 -3.53 -9.81 14.17
N ILE A 279 -2.64 -9.71 13.19
CA ILE A 279 -2.39 -8.46 12.46
C ILE A 279 -3.62 -8.05 11.65
N ASP A 280 -4.28 -9.00 10.97
CA ASP A 280 -5.54 -8.74 10.25
C ASP A 280 -6.64 -8.19 11.18
N PHE A 281 -6.75 -8.75 12.38
CA PHE A 281 -7.69 -8.27 13.38
C PHE A 281 -7.38 -6.82 13.80
N LEU A 282 -6.12 -6.54 14.12
CA LEU A 282 -5.66 -5.20 14.50
C LEU A 282 -5.88 -4.17 13.40
N ILE A 283 -5.61 -4.52 12.14
CA ILE A 283 -5.81 -3.61 11.00
C ILE A 283 -7.29 -3.25 10.87
N ARG A 284 -8.20 -4.24 11.00
CA ARG A 284 -9.65 -3.98 10.97
C ARG A 284 -10.10 -3.12 12.14
N GLU A 285 -9.63 -3.43 13.35
CA GLU A 285 -10.00 -2.68 14.56
C GLU A 285 -9.53 -1.23 14.48
N VAL A 286 -8.30 -0.97 14.01
CA VAL A 286 -7.80 0.40 13.80
C VAL A 286 -8.61 1.12 12.73
N HIS A 287 -8.99 0.45 11.65
CA HIS A 287 -9.81 1.05 10.60
C HIS A 287 -11.22 1.40 11.11
N GLU A 288 -11.84 0.51 11.89
CA GLU A 288 -13.15 0.74 12.53
C GLU A 288 -13.08 1.93 13.52
N VAL A 289 -12.05 1.99 14.35
CA VAL A 289 -11.81 3.13 15.26
C VAL A 289 -11.59 4.43 14.49
N ALA A 290 -10.88 4.39 13.36
CA ALA A 290 -10.65 5.57 12.53
C ALA A 290 -11.95 6.10 11.90
N GLU A 291 -12.82 5.20 11.43
CA GLU A 291 -14.16 5.54 10.91
C GLU A 291 -15.06 6.12 12.01
N ASP A 292 -15.09 5.51 13.19
CA ASP A 292 -15.85 6.00 14.36
C ASP A 292 -15.36 7.39 14.82
N LEU A 293 -14.04 7.62 14.79
CA LEU A 293 -13.45 8.92 15.12
C LEU A 293 -13.84 9.97 14.06
N GLY A 294 -13.79 9.62 12.77
CA GLY A 294 -14.22 10.47 11.67
C GLY A 294 -15.70 10.86 11.78
N ALA A 295 -16.56 9.90 12.11
CA ALA A 295 -18.00 10.12 12.34
C ALA A 295 -18.25 11.03 13.56
N THR A 296 -17.46 10.88 14.63
CA THR A 296 -17.60 11.70 15.84
C THR A 296 -17.13 13.14 15.63
N VAL A 297 -16.07 13.36 14.86
CA VAL A 297 -15.54 14.69 14.53
C VAL A 297 -16.47 15.43 13.56
N ALA A 298 -17.15 14.72 12.65
CA ALA A 298 -18.11 15.30 11.70
C ALA A 298 -19.39 15.87 12.33
N VAL A 299 -19.67 15.55 13.61
CA VAL A 299 -20.89 15.98 14.33
C VAL A 299 -20.63 17.16 15.29
N LEU A 300 -19.39 17.65 15.38
CA LEU A 300 -19.09 18.83 16.19
C LEU A 300 -19.41 20.12 15.42
N PRO A 301 -20.38 20.94 15.87
CA PRO A 301 -20.54 22.29 15.33
C PRO A 301 -19.26 23.12 15.58
N PRO A 302 -18.98 24.15 14.74
CA PRO A 302 -17.75 24.92 14.79
C PRO A 302 -17.68 25.71 16.10
N HIS A 303 -17.12 25.09 17.14
CA HIS A 303 -16.96 25.69 18.45
C HIS A 303 -15.50 25.60 18.84
N ARG A 304 -14.88 26.78 18.85
CA ARG A 304 -13.62 27.16 19.47
C ARG A 304 -13.06 26.09 20.41
N THR A 305 -12.01 25.42 19.99
CA THR A 305 -11.15 24.64 20.88
C THR A 305 -10.57 25.59 21.94
N PRO A 306 -10.82 25.36 23.24
CA PRO A 306 -10.16 26.12 24.30
C PRO A 306 -8.67 25.83 24.26
N GLN A 307 -7.85 26.88 24.08
CA GLN A 307 -6.39 26.76 24.12
C GLN A 307 -5.92 26.08 25.42
N PRO A 308 -5.05 25.06 25.34
CA PRO A 308 -4.45 24.46 26.52
C PRO A 308 -3.50 25.46 27.18
N ARG A 309 -3.88 25.97 28.36
CA ARG A 309 -2.96 26.72 29.22
C ARG A 309 -1.93 25.74 29.78
N ALA A 310 -0.71 25.80 29.25
CA ALA A 310 0.45 25.13 29.80
C ALA A 310 0.70 25.64 31.22
N ARG A 311 0.33 24.84 32.22
CA ARG A 311 0.68 25.08 33.62
C ARG A 311 2.07 24.49 33.85
N PRO A 312 3.05 25.24 34.36
CA PRO A 312 4.39 24.71 34.64
C PRO A 312 4.30 23.53 35.62
N ARG A 313 4.80 22.38 35.19
CA ARG A 313 4.85 21.16 36.01
C ARG A 313 6.00 21.32 37.02
N PRO A 314 5.78 21.11 38.33
CA PRO A 314 6.86 21.09 39.31
C PRO A 314 7.85 19.97 38.95
N ALA A 315 9.15 20.28 39.03
CA ALA A 315 10.21 19.32 38.78
C ALA A 315 10.08 18.13 39.75
N VAL A 316 10.05 16.92 39.20
CA VAL A 316 10.12 15.69 39.97
C VAL A 316 11.58 15.48 40.35
N ASP A 317 11.92 15.72 41.61
CA ASP A 317 13.21 15.34 42.18
C ASP A 317 13.31 13.82 42.23
N THR A 318 14.06 13.25 41.29
CA THR A 318 14.44 11.83 41.32
C THR A 318 15.69 11.68 42.19
N THR A 319 15.51 11.62 43.51
CA THR A 319 16.57 11.10 44.38
C THR A 319 16.58 9.57 44.29
N PRO A 320 17.70 8.92 43.92
CA PRO A 320 17.77 7.46 43.84
C PRO A 320 17.70 6.81 45.24
N PRO A 321 17.06 5.64 45.40
CA PRO A 321 17.03 4.95 46.68
C PRO A 321 18.37 4.31 47.01
N THR A 322 18.81 4.49 48.26
CA THR A 322 20.02 3.90 48.84
C THR A 322 19.93 2.36 48.90
N PRO A 323 20.97 1.61 48.53
CA PRO A 323 20.95 0.15 48.59
C PRO A 323 21.02 -0.38 50.03
N PRO A 324 20.42 -1.56 50.32
CA PRO A 324 20.41 -2.14 51.66
C PRO A 324 21.79 -2.70 52.05
N ARG A 325 22.17 -2.47 53.31
CA ARG A 325 23.40 -3.00 53.93
C ARG A 325 23.26 -4.48 54.25
N THR A 326 24.20 -5.29 53.76
CA THR A 326 24.37 -6.70 54.10
C THR A 326 24.92 -6.85 55.53
N PRO A 327 24.34 -7.69 56.41
CA PRO A 327 24.92 -7.96 57.72
C PRO A 327 26.01 -9.04 57.64
N THR A 328 27.16 -8.74 58.23
CA THR A 328 28.29 -9.66 58.45
C THR A 328 27.94 -10.70 59.52
N PRO A 329 28.10 -12.02 59.29
CA PRO A 329 27.93 -13.01 60.34
C PRO A 329 29.12 -13.00 61.31
N ALA A 330 28.80 -12.77 62.59
CA ALA A 330 29.75 -12.80 63.69
C ALA A 330 30.17 -14.24 64.01
N ARG A 331 31.48 -14.48 63.93
CA ARG A 331 32.19 -15.65 64.43
C ARG A 331 32.17 -15.63 65.97
N ARG A 332 31.64 -16.68 66.61
CA ARG A 332 31.97 -17.00 68.02
C ARG A 332 32.45 -18.45 68.12
N ARG A 333 33.42 -18.57 69.02
CA ARG A 333 34.28 -19.71 69.36
C ARG A 333 33.51 -20.91 69.89
#